data_AF-M5RIX0-F1
#
_entry.id   AF-M5RIX0-F1
#
_cell.length_a   1.000
_cell.length_b   1.000
_cell.length_c   1.000
_cell.angle_alpha   90.00
_cell.angle_beta   90.00
_cell.angle_gamma   90.00
#
_symmetry.space_group_name_H-M   'P 1'
#
loop_
_entity.id
_entity.type
_entity.pdbx_description
1 polymer ?
#
loop_
_entity_poly.entity_id
_entity_poly.type
_entity_poly.pdbx_seq_one_letter_code
_entity_poly.pdbx_strand_id
1 'polypeptide(L)'
;MPKPAKLALEDGTVYEGYAFGAEGEVAGEVVFNTAMTGYQEILTDPSYRGQIVTMTYPEIGNYGVNSIDVEHDSPSLSGFIVRSDSRIFSNYRAEGDLQSYLQKHNILGLTGIDTRALVRR
;
A
#
# COMPACT_ATOMS: atom_id res chain seq x y z
N MET A 1 6.36 9.99 -15.82
CA MET A 1 6.23 10.91 -14.67
C MET A 1 5.26 10.27 -13.69
N PRO A 2 5.49 10.36 -12.36
CA PRO A 2 4.56 9.81 -11.39
C PRO A 2 3.20 10.48 -11.52
N LYS A 3 2.13 9.68 -11.49
CA LYS A 3 0.76 10.18 -11.69
C LYS A 3 0.25 10.77 -10.37
N PRO A 4 -0.28 12.01 -10.34
CA PRO A 4 -0.83 12.57 -9.10
C PRO A 4 -2.00 11.75 -8.56
N ALA A 5 -2.08 11.61 -7.24
CA ALA A 5 -3.19 10.98 -6.52
C ALA A 5 -3.47 11.71 -5.20
N LYS A 6 -4.66 11.49 -4.65
CA LYS A 6 -5.10 12.14 -3.41
C LYS A 6 -5.79 11.16 -2.49
N LEU A 7 -5.60 11.34 -1.18
CA LEU A 7 -6.46 10.80 -0.13
C LEU A 7 -7.29 11.95 0.42
N ALA A 8 -8.60 11.83 0.38
CA ALA A 8 -9.52 12.76 1.03
C ALA A 8 -10.18 12.06 2.22
N LEU A 9 -10.14 12.70 3.39
CA LEU A 9 -10.76 12.22 4.61
C LEU A 9 -12.10 12.91 4.86
N GLU A 10 -12.96 12.29 5.66
CA GLU A 10 -14.29 12.83 6.01
C GLU A 10 -14.24 14.18 6.74
N ASP A 11 -13.13 14.46 7.45
CA ASP A 11 -12.90 15.72 8.16
C ASP A 11 -12.51 16.88 7.23
N GLY A 12 -12.42 16.64 5.92
CA GLY A 12 -12.00 17.60 4.90
C GLY A 12 -10.48 17.67 4.70
N THR A 13 -9.69 16.90 5.44
CA THR A 13 -8.24 16.82 5.23
C THR A 13 -7.93 16.11 3.90
N VAL A 14 -7.00 16.68 3.14
CA VAL A 14 -6.55 16.09 1.87
C VAL A 14 -5.04 15.92 1.88
N TYR A 15 -4.58 14.71 1.55
CA TYR A 15 -3.18 14.40 1.32
C TYR A 15 -2.93 14.26 -0.19
N GLU A 16 -1.95 14.97 -0.70
CA GLU A 16 -1.52 14.90 -2.10
C GLU A 16 -0.24 14.09 -2.21
N GLY A 17 -0.24 13.12 -3.12
CA GLY A 17 0.89 12.24 -3.37
C GLY A 17 0.86 11.71 -4.78
N TYR A 18 1.39 10.51 -4.96
CA TYR A 18 1.50 9.87 -6.26
C TYR A 18 0.84 8.50 -6.25
N ALA A 19 0.21 8.14 -7.37
CA ALA A 19 -0.34 6.82 -7.57
C ALA A 19 0.79 5.81 -7.79
N PHE A 20 0.67 4.65 -7.14
CA PHE A 20 1.39 3.44 -7.50
C PHE A 20 0.41 2.26 -7.45
N GLY A 21 0.70 1.15 -8.10
CA GLY A 21 -0.30 0.10 -8.29
C GLY A 21 -1.30 0.44 -9.40
N ALA A 22 -2.55 -0.01 -9.23
CA ALA A 22 -3.63 0.18 -10.18
C ALA A 22 -4.20 1.60 -10.17
N GLU A 23 -4.94 1.96 -11.22
CA GLU A 23 -5.56 3.27 -11.37
C GLU A 23 -7.07 3.21 -11.09
N GLY A 24 -7.63 4.27 -10.52
CA GLY A 24 -9.06 4.40 -10.32
C GLY A 24 -9.39 5.24 -9.08
N GLU A 25 -10.55 4.96 -8.50
CA GLU A 25 -11.02 5.53 -7.26
C GLU A 25 -11.60 4.43 -6.37
N VAL A 26 -11.35 4.53 -5.07
CA VAL A 26 -11.87 3.60 -4.06
C VAL A 26 -12.20 4.36 -2.79
N ALA A 27 -13.23 3.91 -2.08
CA ALA A 27 -13.60 4.39 -0.76
C ALA A 27 -13.48 3.25 0.25
N GLY A 28 -13.12 3.59 1.48
CA GLY A 28 -12.94 2.62 2.56
C GLY A 28 -12.51 3.29 3.85
N GLU A 29 -12.54 2.52 4.94
CA GLU A 29 -12.02 2.95 6.22
C GLU A 29 -10.49 3.03 6.15
N VAL A 30 -9.91 4.17 6.51
CA VAL A 30 -8.45 4.32 6.58
C VAL A 30 -7.98 3.78 7.92
N VAL A 31 -7.17 2.73 7.86
CA VAL A 31 -6.54 2.11 9.04
C VAL A 31 -5.02 2.21 8.94
N PHE A 32 -4.32 1.91 10.03
CA PHE A 32 -2.86 1.84 10.01
C PHE A 32 -2.32 0.54 10.60
N ASN A 33 -1.16 0.13 10.11
CA ASN A 33 -0.42 -1.02 10.64
C ASN A 33 1.03 -0.59 10.99
N THR A 34 1.46 -0.99 12.19
CA THR A 34 2.78 -0.65 12.76
C THR A 34 3.90 -1.62 12.43
N ALA A 35 3.59 -2.71 11.71
CA ALA A 35 4.58 -3.66 11.26
C ALA A 35 5.63 -2.99 10.36
N MET A 36 6.89 -3.34 10.60
CA MET A 36 8.02 -2.84 9.82
C MET A 36 8.37 -3.75 8.63
N THR A 37 7.84 -4.97 8.64
CA THR A 37 8.05 -6.02 7.65
C THR A 37 6.73 -6.77 7.47
N GLY A 38 6.66 -7.68 6.51
CA GLY A 38 5.46 -8.49 6.28
C GLY A 38 4.35 -7.74 5.55
N TYR A 39 4.69 -6.77 4.69
CA TYR A 39 3.69 -6.00 3.95
C TYR A 39 2.87 -6.88 3.00
N GLN A 40 3.43 -7.98 2.47
CA GLN A 40 2.69 -8.82 1.52
C GLN A 40 1.62 -9.67 2.23
N GLU A 41 1.94 -10.13 3.44
CA GLU A 41 1.03 -10.79 4.36
C GLU A 41 -0.11 -9.82 4.75
N ILE A 42 0.21 -8.57 5.04
CA ILE A 42 -0.80 -7.51 5.28
C ILE A 42 -1.69 -7.26 4.06
N LEU A 43 -1.14 -7.25 2.85
CA LEU A 43 -1.95 -7.09 1.63
C LEU A 43 -2.98 -8.22 1.50
N THR A 44 -2.64 -9.43 1.91
CA THR A 44 -3.44 -10.65 1.70
C THR A 44 -4.34 -11.02 2.88
N ASP A 45 -4.12 -10.46 4.07
CA ASP A 45 -4.94 -10.71 5.27
C ASP A 45 -6.43 -10.32 5.04
N PRO A 46 -7.37 -11.29 5.13
CA PRO A 46 -8.80 -11.06 4.97
C PRO A 46 -9.40 -10.01 5.92
N SER A 47 -8.75 -9.74 7.04
CA SER A 47 -9.20 -8.77 8.05
C SER A 47 -9.25 -7.34 7.52
N TYR A 48 -8.49 -7.02 6.47
CA TYR A 48 -8.44 -5.69 5.86
C TYR A 48 -9.50 -5.45 4.76
N ARG A 49 -10.46 -6.36 4.59
CA ARG A 49 -11.48 -6.23 3.55
C ARG A 49 -12.26 -4.92 3.68
N GLY A 50 -12.28 -4.13 2.61
CA GLY A 50 -12.96 -2.83 2.60
C GLY A 50 -12.14 -1.67 3.17
N GLN A 51 -10.92 -1.94 3.67
CA GLN A 51 -10.08 -0.96 4.34
C GLN A 51 -8.94 -0.47 3.44
N ILE A 52 -8.53 0.77 3.67
CA ILE A 52 -7.35 1.38 3.05
C ILE A 52 -6.24 1.37 4.11
N VAL A 53 -5.22 0.53 3.90
CA VAL A 53 -4.19 0.28 4.91
C VAL A 53 -3.02 1.23 4.74
N THR A 54 -2.68 1.96 5.81
CA THR A 54 -1.52 2.84 5.88
C THR A 54 -0.38 2.18 6.65
N MET A 55 0.78 2.03 6.00
CA MET A 55 1.98 1.55 6.68
C MET A 55 2.66 2.69 7.46
N THR A 56 3.01 2.44 8.73
CA THR A 56 3.81 3.41 9.49
C THR A 56 5.29 3.34 9.16
N TYR A 57 5.79 2.17 8.72
CA TYR A 57 7.18 2.05 8.29
C TYR A 57 7.37 2.77 6.94
N PRO A 58 8.40 3.63 6.81
CA PRO A 58 8.42 4.60 5.73
C PRO A 58 8.78 4.02 4.36
N GLU A 59 9.60 2.96 4.30
CA GLU A 59 10.10 2.40 3.04
C GLU A 59 9.47 1.02 2.81
N ILE A 60 8.59 0.91 1.82
CA ILE A 60 7.81 -0.31 1.55
C ILE A 60 8.09 -0.81 0.12
N GLY A 61 8.19 -2.14 -0.07
CA GLY A 61 8.53 -2.75 -1.35
C GLY A 61 10.02 -3.11 -1.52
N ASN A 62 10.85 -2.84 -0.51
CA ASN A 62 12.30 -3.06 -0.53
C ASN A 62 12.72 -4.53 -0.71
N TYR A 63 11.88 -5.50 -0.35
CA TYR A 63 12.15 -6.93 -0.57
C TYR A 63 11.27 -7.55 -1.67
N GLY A 64 10.56 -6.74 -2.44
CA GLY A 64 9.72 -7.20 -3.54
C GLY A 64 8.52 -8.02 -3.06
N VAL A 65 8.00 -8.85 -3.94
CA VAL A 65 6.94 -9.81 -3.63
C VAL A 65 7.37 -11.21 -4.05
N ASN A 66 6.75 -12.24 -3.48
CA ASN A 66 6.95 -13.63 -3.89
C ASN A 66 5.70 -14.49 -3.72
N SER A 67 5.69 -15.66 -4.34
CA SER A 67 4.57 -16.61 -4.30
C SER A 67 4.36 -17.35 -2.97
N ILE A 68 5.28 -17.22 -2.01
CA ILE A 68 5.28 -17.99 -0.76
C ILE A 68 4.71 -17.16 0.41
N ASP A 69 4.95 -15.86 0.45
CA ASP A 69 4.54 -14.96 1.53
C ASP A 69 3.11 -14.40 1.30
N VAL A 70 2.19 -15.24 0.81
CA VAL A 70 0.77 -14.92 0.61
C VAL A 70 -0.10 -15.70 1.61
N GLU A 71 -0.88 -14.97 2.43
CA GLU A 71 -1.82 -15.57 3.40
C GLU A 71 -3.15 -15.98 2.73
N HIS A 72 -3.46 -15.38 1.59
CA HIS A 72 -4.64 -15.66 0.76
C HIS A 72 -4.30 -15.47 -0.72
N ASP A 73 -5.02 -16.15 -1.61
CA ASP A 73 -4.79 -16.16 -3.07
C ASP A 73 -4.84 -14.76 -3.73
N SER A 74 -5.37 -13.76 -3.04
CA SER A 74 -5.53 -12.39 -3.54
C SER A 74 -5.43 -11.38 -2.40
N PRO A 75 -4.90 -10.17 -2.66
CA PRO A 75 -5.02 -9.06 -1.74
C PRO A 75 -6.48 -8.80 -1.36
N SER A 76 -6.72 -8.54 -0.07
CA SER A 76 -8.08 -8.38 0.49
C SER A 76 -8.46 -6.92 0.73
N LEU A 77 -7.47 -6.03 0.85
CA LEU A 77 -7.68 -4.61 1.12
C LEU A 77 -8.18 -3.81 -0.09
N SER A 78 -8.76 -2.64 0.17
CA SER A 78 -9.28 -1.73 -0.86
C SER A 78 -8.21 -0.80 -1.44
N GLY A 79 -7.26 -0.37 -0.61
CA GLY A 79 -6.15 0.50 -1.03
C GLY A 79 -4.96 0.45 -0.08
N PHE A 80 -3.80 0.89 -0.56
CA PHE A 80 -2.55 0.77 0.18
C PHE A 80 -1.78 2.11 0.21
N ILE A 81 -1.40 2.56 1.40
CA ILE A 81 -0.77 3.86 1.60
C ILE A 81 0.59 3.68 2.23
N VAL A 82 1.60 4.27 1.61
CA VAL A 82 2.99 4.22 2.06
C VAL A 82 3.63 5.61 2.01
N ARG A 83 4.72 5.81 2.76
CA ARG A 83 5.49 7.05 2.69
C ARG A 83 6.38 7.07 1.46
N SER A 84 7.10 5.98 1.22
CA SER A 84 8.05 5.79 0.13
C SER A 84 7.88 4.37 -0.41
N ASP A 85 7.58 4.26 -1.70
CA ASP A 85 7.64 3.01 -2.44
C ASP A 85 9.08 2.78 -2.92
N SER A 86 9.61 1.61 -2.62
CA SER A 86 10.98 1.29 -3.01
C SER A 86 11.07 1.02 -4.50
N ARG A 87 11.87 1.83 -5.20
CA ARG A 87 12.08 1.70 -6.66
C ARG A 87 12.86 0.45 -7.06
N ILE A 88 13.60 -0.13 -6.11
CA ILE A 88 14.43 -1.31 -6.31
C ILE A 88 14.10 -2.26 -5.16
N PHE A 89 13.77 -3.50 -5.51
CA PHE A 89 13.69 -4.58 -4.54
C PHE A 89 15.00 -5.37 -4.53
N SER A 90 15.40 -5.86 -3.35
CA SER A 90 16.59 -6.68 -3.18
C SER A 90 16.35 -7.74 -2.12
N ASN A 91 15.91 -8.91 -2.55
CA ASN A 91 15.77 -10.10 -1.72
C ASN A 91 15.93 -11.34 -2.61
N TYR A 92 16.64 -12.36 -2.12
CA TYR A 92 16.87 -13.59 -2.89
C TYR A 92 15.59 -14.35 -3.23
N ARG A 93 14.51 -14.12 -2.47
CA ARG A 93 13.18 -14.70 -2.68
C ARG A 93 12.30 -13.86 -3.60
N ALA A 94 12.71 -12.64 -3.96
CA ALA A 94 11.86 -11.73 -4.70
C ALA A 94 11.64 -12.25 -6.14
N GLU A 95 10.38 -12.34 -6.54
CA GLU A 95 9.95 -12.74 -7.88
C GLU A 95 9.44 -11.54 -8.71
N GLY A 96 9.21 -10.38 -8.06
CA GLY A 96 8.78 -9.15 -8.73
C GLY A 96 8.72 -7.97 -7.78
N ASP A 97 8.39 -6.80 -8.32
CA ASP A 97 8.20 -5.57 -7.56
C ASP A 97 6.77 -5.40 -7.03
N LEU A 98 6.64 -4.59 -5.99
CA LEU A 98 5.36 -4.31 -5.34
C LEU A 98 4.37 -3.57 -6.26
N GLN A 99 4.84 -2.65 -7.12
CA GLN A 99 3.96 -1.89 -8.00
C GLN A 99 3.26 -2.81 -9.00
N SER A 100 4.02 -3.68 -9.67
CA SER A 100 3.49 -4.68 -10.61
C SER A 100 2.52 -5.64 -9.92
N TYR A 101 2.80 -6.02 -8.67
CA TYR A 101 1.92 -6.85 -7.86
C TYR A 101 0.56 -6.17 -7.62
N LEU A 102 0.57 -4.93 -7.13
CA LEU A 102 -0.67 -4.18 -6.89
C LEU A 102 -1.46 -3.96 -8.19
N GLN A 103 -0.78 -3.68 -9.31
CA GLN A 103 -1.41 -3.56 -10.63
C GLN A 103 -2.10 -4.85 -11.07
N LYS A 104 -1.40 -5.99 -10.96
CA LYS A 104 -1.93 -7.31 -11.30
C LYS A 104 -3.20 -7.64 -10.52
N HIS A 105 -3.28 -7.21 -9.26
CA HIS A 105 -4.41 -7.46 -8.38
C HIS A 105 -5.43 -6.32 -8.32
N ASN A 106 -5.30 -5.31 -9.18
CA ASN A 106 -6.19 -4.14 -9.25
C ASN A 106 -6.31 -3.38 -7.91
N ILE A 107 -5.20 -3.27 -7.18
CA ILE A 107 -5.12 -2.55 -5.90
C ILE A 107 -4.51 -1.16 -6.13
N LEU A 108 -5.21 -0.14 -5.64
CA LEU A 108 -4.77 1.25 -5.73
C LEU A 108 -3.78 1.56 -4.60
N GLY A 109 -2.70 2.25 -4.94
CA GLY A 109 -1.67 2.68 -4.00
C GLY A 109 -1.46 4.19 -4.00
N LEU A 110 -1.19 4.76 -2.83
CA LEU A 110 -0.77 6.16 -2.64
C LEU A 110 0.58 6.23 -1.92
N THR A 111 1.55 6.88 -2.57
CA THR A 111 2.91 7.11 -2.03
C THR A 111 3.21 8.60 -1.91
N GLY A 112 4.25 8.96 -1.15
CA GLY A 112 4.73 10.33 -1.03
C GLY A 112 4.00 11.23 -0.02
N ILE A 113 3.07 10.68 0.76
CA ILE A 113 2.35 11.43 1.81
C ILE A 113 3.01 11.28 3.19
N ASP A 114 2.68 12.16 4.13
CA ASP A 114 3.14 12.02 5.53
C ASP A 114 2.25 11.03 6.29
N THR A 115 2.62 9.75 6.26
CA THR A 115 1.89 8.67 6.95
C THR A 115 1.90 8.85 8.48
N ARG A 116 2.91 9.50 9.06
CA ARG A 116 2.94 9.81 10.50
C ARG A 116 1.89 10.85 10.87
N ALA A 117 1.73 11.88 10.04
CA ALA A 117 0.68 12.88 10.24
C ALA A 117 -0.71 12.28 10.07
N LEU A 118 -0.89 11.30 9.16
CA LEU A 118 -2.14 10.56 8.98
C LEU A 118 -2.48 9.71 10.22
N VAL A 119 -1.52 8.96 10.75
CA VAL A 119 -1.72 8.02 11.88
C VAL A 119 -1.99 8.70 13.23
N ARG A 120 -1.63 9.98 13.39
CA ARG A 120 -1.78 10.73 14.65
C ARG A 120 -3.13 11.44 14.80
N ARG A 121 -4.03 11.27 13.83
CA ARG A 121 -5.38 11.82 13.84
C ARG A 121 -6.34 10.77 14.39
#